data_AF-M5BZ51-F1
#
_entry.id   AF-M5BZ51-F1
#
_cell.length_a   1.000
_cell.length_b   1.000
_cell.length_c   1.000
_cell.angle_alpha   90.00
_cell.angle_beta   90.00
_cell.angle_gamma   90.00
#
_symmetry.space_group_name_H-M   'P 1'
#
loop_
_entity.id
_entity.type
_entity.pdbx_description
1 polymer ?
#
loop_
_entity_poly.entity_id
_entity_poly.type
_entity_poly.pdbx_seq_one_letter_code
_entity_poly.pdbx_strand_id
1 'polypeptide(L)'
;MYETPGHQLFAEISPNVPLSFSSTWPTIGNETPDVESPVILRGFFAACRELKTTSPSIVLAYHDRSDGGLLTTLVEMAFAGRSGVNILLDSIAQSEESIIPALFNEELGGLFQIREADVQRFKDVLAKHEINPNLVHTLGLVSPRSQDISITYHSNLIFSSTRPELQSKWAETSYKMQLLRDYPGAAEEEYSTISDEAETGLRYDLTFPEPQPSLTPASGPKVAILREQGVNGQIEMAWAFAAAGFTSIDVHMSDIIGGAVDLSAFRGLAACVI
;
A
#
# COMPACT_ATOMS: atom_id res chain seq x y z
N MET A 1 -4.29 -21.56 -0.93
CA MET A 1 -4.47 -21.61 -2.40
C MET A 1 -4.93 -20.24 -2.83
N TYR A 2 -4.02 -19.41 -3.35
CA TYR A 2 -4.43 -18.17 -4.03
C TYR A 2 -5.01 -18.60 -5.36
N GLU A 3 -6.31 -18.37 -5.58
CA GLU A 3 -6.90 -18.44 -6.91
C GLU A 3 -5.98 -17.69 -7.86
N THR A 4 -5.59 -18.31 -8.98
CA THR A 4 -5.03 -17.57 -10.10
C THR A 4 -5.99 -16.43 -10.39
N PRO A 5 -5.61 -15.17 -10.14
CA PRO A 5 -6.52 -14.08 -10.39
C PRO A 5 -6.82 -14.14 -11.90
N GLY A 6 -8.09 -14.09 -12.28
CA GLY A 6 -8.45 -13.77 -13.66
C GLY A 6 -7.79 -12.47 -14.10
N HIS A 7 -7.91 -12.06 -15.37
CA HIS A 7 -7.28 -10.84 -15.85
C HIS A 7 -7.55 -9.67 -14.90
N GLN A 8 -6.48 -9.01 -14.46
CA GLN A 8 -6.55 -7.89 -13.53
C GLN A 8 -6.35 -6.63 -14.33
N LEU A 9 -7.29 -5.70 -14.21
CA LEU A 9 -7.28 -4.45 -14.96
C LEU A 9 -6.98 -3.29 -14.03
N PHE A 10 -6.20 -2.34 -14.54
CA PHE A 10 -6.09 -1.02 -13.93
C PHE A 10 -7.21 -0.12 -14.43
N ALA A 11 -7.96 0.45 -13.49
CA ALA A 11 -8.91 1.52 -13.74
C ALA A 11 -8.38 2.82 -13.15
N GLU A 12 -8.17 3.83 -13.98
CA GLU A 12 -7.82 5.18 -13.56
C GLU A 12 -9.08 6.03 -13.45
N ILE A 13 -9.16 6.84 -12.39
CA ILE A 13 -10.17 7.88 -12.26
C ILE A 13 -9.49 9.24 -12.25
N SER A 14 -9.63 10.01 -13.33
CA SER A 14 -8.98 11.30 -13.49
C SER A 14 -9.71 12.21 -14.49
N PRO A 15 -9.58 13.54 -14.37
CA PRO A 15 -10.02 14.44 -15.43
C PRO A 15 -9.03 14.40 -16.61
N ASN A 16 -9.56 14.44 -17.84
CA ASN A 16 -8.77 14.59 -19.07
C ASN A 16 -8.31 16.04 -19.21
N VAL A 17 -7.27 16.45 -18.48
CA VAL A 17 -6.71 17.80 -18.57
C VAL A 17 -5.28 17.74 -19.12
N PRO A 18 -4.95 18.47 -20.19
CA PRO A 18 -3.59 18.59 -20.67
C PRO A 18 -2.80 19.54 -19.75
N LEU A 19 -2.29 19.04 -18.63
CA LEU A 19 -1.37 19.80 -17.79
C LEU A 19 0.09 19.58 -18.17
N SER A 20 0.92 20.61 -17.97
CA SER A 20 2.36 20.54 -18.21
C SER A 20 3.13 20.12 -16.94
N PHE A 21 3.88 19.03 -17.02
CA PHE A 21 4.83 18.60 -15.99
C PHE A 21 6.04 19.55 -15.89
N SER A 22 6.45 19.93 -14.67
CA SER A 22 7.41 21.02 -14.46
C SER A 22 8.42 20.81 -13.32
N SER A 23 8.16 19.93 -12.35
CA SER A 23 8.91 19.93 -11.08
C SER A 23 10.39 19.50 -11.20
N THR A 24 10.77 18.75 -12.23
CA THR A 24 12.17 18.33 -12.49
C THR A 24 12.80 18.95 -13.74
N TRP A 25 12.02 19.72 -14.52
CA TRP A 25 12.51 20.48 -15.66
C TRP A 25 12.76 21.93 -15.23
N PRO A 26 13.76 22.64 -15.80
CA PRO A 26 14.05 24.04 -15.45
C PRO A 26 13.01 25.01 -16.05
N THR A 27 11.74 24.61 -16.07
CA THR A 27 10.61 25.33 -16.65
C THR A 27 9.45 25.28 -15.67
N ILE A 28 8.86 26.43 -15.37
CA ILE A 28 7.57 26.51 -14.67
C ILE A 28 6.48 26.38 -15.72
N GLY A 29 5.58 25.42 -15.54
CA GLY A 29 4.42 25.18 -16.41
C GLY A 29 3.43 26.36 -16.43
N ASN A 30 2.38 26.25 -17.25
CA ASN A 30 1.40 27.35 -17.41
C ASN A 30 0.15 27.19 -16.52
N GLU A 31 -0.20 25.95 -16.16
CA GLU A 31 -1.38 25.59 -15.36
C GLU A 31 -1.02 24.50 -14.36
N THR A 32 -1.67 24.51 -13.19
CA THR A 32 -1.44 23.57 -12.09
C THR A 32 -2.71 22.77 -11.80
N PRO A 33 -2.59 21.55 -11.24
CA PRO A 33 -3.75 20.78 -10.77
C PRO A 33 -4.65 21.56 -9.82
N ASP A 34 -5.96 21.33 -9.89
CA ASP A 34 -6.95 21.91 -8.98
C ASP A 34 -8.14 20.97 -8.75
N VAL A 35 -8.96 21.27 -7.73
CA VAL A 35 -10.24 20.60 -7.52
C VAL A 35 -11.25 21.10 -8.54
N GLU A 36 -11.30 20.45 -9.70
CA GLU A 36 -12.23 20.75 -10.79
C GLU A 36 -13.71 20.71 -10.35
N SER A 37 -14.06 19.78 -9.45
CA SER A 37 -15.41 19.68 -8.90
C SER A 37 -15.42 19.09 -7.49
N PRO A 38 -15.77 19.88 -6.47
CA PRO A 38 -15.94 19.39 -5.10
C PRO A 38 -17.01 18.30 -4.98
N VAL A 39 -18.01 18.30 -5.88
CA VAL A 39 -19.06 17.28 -5.92
C VAL A 39 -18.49 15.94 -6.36
N ILE A 40 -17.67 15.93 -7.42
CA ILE A 40 -17.01 14.71 -7.91
C ILE A 40 -16.05 14.17 -6.85
N LEU A 41 -15.25 15.03 -6.20
CA LEU A 41 -14.33 14.62 -5.14
C LEU A 41 -15.08 13.95 -3.97
N ARG A 42 -16.20 14.54 -3.54
CA ARG A 42 -17.05 13.94 -2.49
C ARG A 42 -17.63 12.59 -2.93
N GLY A 43 -18.12 12.50 -4.17
CA GLY A 43 -18.63 11.27 -4.75
C GLY A 43 -17.57 10.16 -4.80
N PHE A 44 -16.34 10.52 -5.21
CA PHE A 44 -15.21 9.60 -5.30
C PHE A 44 -14.87 9.03 -3.92
N PHE A 45 -14.76 9.89 -2.91
CA PHE A 45 -14.53 9.44 -1.53
C PHE A 45 -15.65 8.54 -1.01
N ALA A 46 -16.92 8.88 -1.29
CA ALA A 46 -18.07 8.07 -0.89
C ALA A 46 -18.06 6.69 -1.55
N ALA A 47 -17.72 6.62 -2.85
CA ALA A 47 -17.55 5.36 -3.56
C ALA A 47 -16.41 4.51 -2.99
N CYS A 48 -15.24 5.10 -2.73
CA CYS A 48 -14.12 4.41 -2.08
C CYS A 48 -14.51 3.83 -0.71
N ARG A 49 -15.28 4.56 0.09
CA ARG A 49 -15.80 4.07 1.36
C ARG A 49 -16.76 2.90 1.18
N GLU A 50 -17.67 2.96 0.21
CA GLU A 50 -18.59 1.85 -0.08
C GLU A 50 -17.84 0.60 -0.56
N LEU A 51 -16.90 0.77 -1.49
CA LEU A 51 -16.05 -0.33 -1.96
C LEU A 51 -15.29 -0.98 -0.79
N LYS A 52 -14.69 -0.18 0.10
CA LYS A 52 -13.96 -0.68 1.27
C LYS A 52 -14.84 -1.41 2.28
N THR A 53 -16.06 -0.93 2.53
CA THR A 53 -16.90 -1.39 3.65
C THR A 53 -17.94 -2.43 3.25
N THR A 54 -18.50 -2.30 2.06
CA THR A 54 -19.66 -3.10 1.61
C THR A 54 -19.27 -4.12 0.55
N SER A 55 -18.24 -3.83 -0.25
CA SER A 55 -17.78 -4.72 -1.34
C SER A 55 -16.25 -4.91 -1.36
N PRO A 56 -15.62 -5.29 -0.23
CA PRO A 56 -14.15 -5.28 -0.09
C PRO A 56 -13.43 -6.22 -1.06
N SER A 57 -14.13 -7.19 -1.65
CA SER A 57 -13.54 -8.13 -2.61
C SER A 57 -13.40 -7.59 -4.04
N ILE A 58 -14.03 -6.45 -4.36
CA ILE A 58 -14.04 -5.87 -5.72
C ILE A 58 -12.67 -5.26 -6.05
N VAL A 59 -12.12 -4.47 -5.14
CA VAL A 59 -10.84 -3.78 -5.33
C VAL A 59 -9.73 -4.64 -4.71
N LEU A 60 -8.73 -5.00 -5.52
CA LEU A 60 -7.57 -5.76 -5.07
C LEU A 60 -6.48 -4.85 -4.50
N ALA A 61 -6.27 -3.70 -5.15
CA ALA A 61 -5.32 -2.68 -4.74
C ALA A 61 -5.79 -1.30 -5.22
N TYR A 62 -5.33 -0.27 -4.53
CA TYR A 62 -5.59 1.13 -4.84
C TYR A 62 -4.33 1.95 -4.52
N HIS A 63 -4.02 2.92 -5.37
CA HIS A 63 -3.03 3.96 -5.09
C HIS A 63 -3.51 5.27 -5.72
N ASP A 64 -3.42 6.38 -5.00
CA ASP A 64 -3.80 7.70 -5.51
C ASP A 64 -2.75 8.26 -6.48
N ARG A 65 -3.19 9.26 -7.25
CA ARG A 65 -2.29 10.06 -8.08
C ARG A 65 -1.89 11.33 -7.35
N SER A 66 -0.59 11.57 -7.32
CA SER A 66 0.05 12.70 -6.65
C SER A 66 1.33 13.08 -7.39
N ASP A 67 2.42 13.39 -6.67
CA ASP A 67 3.73 13.71 -7.22
C ASP A 67 4.20 12.70 -8.28
N GLY A 68 4.58 13.22 -9.46
CA GLY A 68 5.01 12.41 -10.61
C GLY A 68 3.89 11.70 -11.38
N GLY A 69 2.64 11.93 -10.99
CA GLY A 69 1.46 11.57 -11.76
C GLY A 69 1.18 10.06 -11.85
N LEU A 70 0.45 9.69 -12.90
CA LEU A 70 0.02 8.31 -13.13
C LEU A 70 1.21 7.34 -13.26
N LEU A 71 2.32 7.80 -13.86
CA LEU A 71 3.52 6.97 -14.00
C LEU A 71 4.04 6.54 -12.63
N THR A 72 4.20 7.47 -11.70
CA THR A 72 4.67 7.17 -10.33
C THR A 72 3.71 6.23 -9.62
N THR A 73 2.41 6.55 -9.62
CA THR A 73 1.36 5.71 -9.01
C THR A 73 1.45 4.26 -9.50
N LEU A 74 1.59 4.08 -10.82
CA LEU A 74 1.70 2.79 -11.46
C LEU A 74 2.95 2.02 -11.04
N VAL A 75 4.13 2.65 -11.15
CA VAL A 75 5.39 1.95 -10.84
C VAL A 75 5.49 1.63 -9.35
N GLU A 76 4.96 2.47 -8.46
CA GLU A 76 4.92 2.19 -7.02
C GLU A 76 3.98 1.02 -6.69
N MET A 77 2.83 0.90 -7.38
CA MET A 77 2.00 -0.31 -7.29
C MET A 77 2.75 -1.54 -7.79
N ALA A 78 3.55 -1.43 -8.86
CA ALA A 78 4.39 -2.51 -9.37
C ALA A 78 5.51 -2.90 -8.38
N PHE A 79 6.09 -1.93 -7.66
CA PHE A 79 7.08 -2.16 -6.61
C PHE A 79 6.47 -2.94 -5.45
N ALA A 80 5.33 -2.48 -4.94
CA ALA A 80 4.61 -3.11 -3.83
C ALA A 80 4.14 -4.53 -4.18
N GLY A 81 3.66 -4.73 -5.41
CA GLY A 81 3.20 -6.03 -5.91
C GLY A 81 4.31 -6.96 -6.40
N ARG A 82 5.56 -6.46 -6.53
CA ARG A 82 6.69 -7.13 -7.22
C ARG A 82 6.24 -7.78 -8.54
N SER A 83 5.49 -7.04 -9.35
CA SER A 83 4.83 -7.54 -10.56
C SER A 83 5.06 -6.62 -11.75
N GLY A 84 5.07 -7.20 -12.94
CA GLY A 84 5.07 -6.47 -14.21
C GLY A 84 3.71 -5.88 -14.51
N VAL A 85 3.68 -4.86 -15.36
CA VAL A 85 2.46 -4.15 -15.78
C VAL A 85 2.56 -3.76 -17.24
N ASN A 86 1.45 -3.92 -17.98
CA ASN A 86 1.35 -3.53 -19.38
C ASN A 86 0.19 -2.55 -19.54
N ILE A 87 0.49 -1.33 -19.98
CA ILE A 87 -0.45 -0.21 -20.03
C ILE A 87 -0.65 0.29 -21.45
N LEU A 88 -1.89 0.66 -21.74
CA LEU A 88 -2.42 1.22 -22.97
C LEU A 88 -2.93 2.64 -22.66
N LEU A 89 -2.35 3.63 -23.31
CA LEU A 89 -2.71 5.04 -23.09
C LEU A 89 -3.88 5.51 -23.97
N ASP A 90 -4.38 4.67 -24.89
CA ASP A 90 -5.40 5.01 -25.89
C ASP A 90 -6.70 5.60 -25.29
N SER A 91 -6.99 5.33 -24.02
CA SER A 91 -8.18 5.86 -23.34
C SER A 91 -7.99 7.20 -22.63
N ILE A 92 -6.74 7.65 -22.45
CA ILE A 92 -6.36 8.85 -21.68
C ILE A 92 -5.51 9.85 -22.48
N ALA A 93 -4.84 9.40 -23.55
CA ALA A 93 -4.11 10.24 -24.49
C ALA A 93 -4.90 10.36 -25.80
N GLN A 94 -5.17 11.59 -26.23
CA GLN A 94 -5.91 11.89 -27.48
C GLN A 94 -4.98 12.02 -28.70
N SER A 95 -3.70 12.32 -28.46
CA SER A 95 -2.65 12.47 -29.46
C SER A 95 -1.28 12.16 -28.86
N GLU A 96 -0.24 12.04 -29.68
CA GLU A 96 1.13 11.81 -29.20
C GLU A 96 1.62 12.92 -28.26
N GLU A 97 1.22 14.17 -28.51
CA GLU A 97 1.56 15.33 -27.68
C GLU A 97 0.93 15.26 -26.28
N SER A 98 -0.17 14.52 -26.13
CA SER A 98 -0.88 14.36 -24.85
C SER A 98 -0.35 13.22 -23.98
N ILE A 99 0.58 12.39 -24.48
CA ILE A 99 1.14 11.25 -23.74
C ILE A 99 1.85 11.69 -22.46
N ILE A 100 2.75 12.68 -22.57
CA ILE A 100 3.51 13.16 -21.42
C ILE A 100 2.57 13.82 -20.39
N PRO A 101 1.66 14.74 -20.77
CA PRO A 101 0.60 15.21 -19.87
C PRO A 101 -0.18 14.08 -19.20
N ALA A 102 -0.66 13.09 -19.94
CA ALA A 102 -1.45 11.99 -19.38
C ALA A 102 -0.69 11.17 -18.33
N LEU A 103 0.62 10.95 -18.52
CA LEU A 103 1.46 10.21 -17.58
C LEU A 103 1.89 11.01 -16.35
N PHE A 104 2.14 12.31 -16.50
CA PHE A 104 2.85 13.11 -15.49
C PHE A 104 2.02 14.24 -14.89
N ASN A 105 0.79 14.47 -15.34
CA ASN A 105 -0.10 15.39 -14.62
C ASN A 105 -0.38 14.86 -13.20
N GLU A 106 -0.48 15.78 -12.25
CA GLU A 106 -0.67 15.48 -10.83
C GLU A 106 -2.11 15.81 -10.40
N GLU A 107 -3.07 15.73 -11.33
CA GLU A 107 -4.49 15.94 -11.03
C GLU A 107 -5.01 14.89 -10.05
N LEU A 108 -6.04 15.25 -9.28
CA LEU A 108 -6.66 14.31 -8.34
C LEU A 108 -7.18 13.07 -9.05
N GLY A 109 -7.00 11.93 -8.41
CA GLY A 109 -7.42 10.66 -8.97
C GLY A 109 -6.85 9.45 -8.25
N GLY A 110 -7.01 8.29 -8.86
CA GLY A 110 -6.33 7.09 -8.40
C GLY A 110 -6.47 5.91 -9.33
N LEU A 111 -5.60 4.95 -9.12
CA LEU A 111 -5.44 3.74 -9.89
C LEU A 111 -5.93 2.55 -9.08
N PHE A 112 -6.90 1.82 -9.61
CA PHE A 112 -7.51 0.66 -8.97
C PHE A 112 -7.16 -0.62 -9.72
N GLN A 113 -6.70 -1.64 -9.01
CA GLN A 113 -6.54 -2.99 -9.56
C GLN A 113 -7.80 -3.80 -9.25
N ILE A 114 -8.49 -4.28 -10.30
CA ILE A 114 -9.78 -4.96 -10.20
C ILE A 114 -9.74 -6.25 -11.02
N ARG A 115 -10.42 -7.30 -10.58
CA ARG A 115 -10.63 -8.49 -11.42
C ARG A 115 -11.55 -8.15 -12.57
N GLU A 116 -11.28 -8.64 -13.77
CA GLU A 116 -12.12 -8.43 -14.96
C GLU A 116 -13.61 -8.72 -14.70
N ALA A 117 -13.91 -9.79 -13.95
CA ALA A 117 -15.26 -10.18 -13.58
C ALA A 117 -15.99 -9.16 -12.66
N ASP A 118 -15.26 -8.33 -11.93
CA ASP A 118 -15.81 -7.36 -10.97
C ASP A 118 -15.86 -5.92 -11.54
N VAL A 119 -15.36 -5.68 -12.76
CA VAL A 119 -15.31 -4.33 -13.37
C VAL A 119 -16.69 -3.69 -13.48
N GLN A 120 -17.71 -4.44 -13.86
CA GLN A 120 -19.06 -3.88 -13.97
C GLN A 120 -19.58 -3.45 -12.59
N ARG A 121 -19.40 -4.29 -11.57
CA ARG A 121 -19.82 -3.98 -10.20
C ARG A 121 -19.08 -2.76 -9.64
N PHE A 122 -17.79 -2.62 -9.95
CA PHE A 122 -17.02 -1.43 -9.62
C PHE A 122 -17.62 -0.17 -10.26
N LYS A 123 -17.91 -0.20 -11.57
CA LYS A 123 -18.55 0.90 -12.30
C LYS A 123 -19.93 1.24 -11.76
N ASP A 124 -20.72 0.24 -11.36
CA ASP A 124 -22.05 0.44 -10.77
C ASP A 124 -21.97 1.22 -9.43
N VAL A 125 -20.98 0.91 -8.59
CA VAL A 125 -20.75 1.66 -7.35
C VAL A 125 -20.33 3.10 -7.65
N LEU A 126 -19.45 3.33 -8.62
CA LEU A 126 -19.07 4.68 -9.04
C LEU A 126 -20.27 5.48 -9.56
N ALA A 127 -21.10 4.88 -10.41
CA ALA A 127 -22.29 5.51 -10.97
C ALA A 127 -23.32 5.87 -9.89
N LYS A 128 -23.47 5.02 -8.86
CA LYS A 128 -24.32 5.30 -7.69
C LYS A 128 -23.91 6.57 -6.94
N HIS A 129 -22.62 6.90 -6.94
CA HIS A 129 -22.06 8.12 -6.33
C HIS A 129 -21.85 9.24 -7.34
N GLU A 130 -22.58 9.21 -8.46
CA GLU A 130 -22.61 10.25 -9.50
C GLU A 130 -21.25 10.52 -10.16
N ILE A 131 -20.35 9.54 -10.14
CA ILE A 131 -19.07 9.63 -10.86
C ILE A 131 -19.33 9.41 -12.34
N ASN A 132 -18.93 10.40 -13.14
CA ASN A 132 -19.08 10.35 -14.58
C ASN A 132 -18.27 9.18 -15.16
N PRO A 133 -18.90 8.25 -15.91
CA PRO A 133 -18.19 7.13 -16.54
C PRO A 133 -17.03 7.55 -17.45
N ASN A 134 -17.05 8.76 -18.00
CA ASN A 134 -15.98 9.30 -18.84
C ASN A 134 -14.68 9.60 -18.08
N LEU A 135 -14.72 9.61 -16.74
CA LEU A 135 -13.53 9.74 -15.90
C LEU A 135 -12.91 8.38 -15.60
N VAL A 136 -13.55 7.26 -15.99
CA VAL A 136 -13.12 5.90 -15.62
C VAL A 136 -12.49 5.22 -16.82
N HIS A 137 -11.16 5.11 -16.79
CA HIS A 137 -10.36 4.62 -17.91
C HIS A 137 -9.78 3.24 -17.59
N THR A 138 -9.97 2.26 -18.47
CA THR A 138 -9.31 0.96 -18.34
C THR A 138 -7.97 0.99 -19.05
N LEU A 139 -6.88 0.91 -18.29
CA LEU A 139 -5.54 1.16 -18.78
C LEU A 139 -4.79 -0.08 -19.23
N GLY A 140 -4.99 -1.25 -18.62
CA GLY A 140 -4.22 -2.43 -19.02
C GLY A 140 -4.15 -3.50 -17.95
N LEU A 141 -3.17 -4.39 -18.07
CA LEU A 141 -3.09 -5.66 -17.34
C LEU A 141 -1.90 -5.73 -16.38
N VAL A 142 -2.14 -6.31 -15.21
CA VAL A 142 -1.06 -6.72 -14.29
C VAL A 142 -0.55 -8.11 -14.70
N SER A 143 0.77 -8.29 -14.67
CA SER A 143 1.47 -9.54 -14.99
C SER A 143 2.22 -10.05 -13.74
N PRO A 144 1.55 -10.82 -12.84
CA PRO A 144 2.12 -11.20 -11.54
C PRO A 144 3.37 -12.07 -11.59
N ARG A 145 3.67 -12.68 -12.75
CA ARG A 145 4.82 -13.57 -12.96
C ARG A 145 5.93 -12.94 -13.79
N SER A 146 5.78 -11.70 -14.18
CA SER A 146 6.80 -10.90 -14.87
C SER A 146 7.23 -9.76 -13.97
N GLN A 147 8.35 -9.13 -14.31
CA GLN A 147 8.84 -7.88 -13.72
C GLN A 147 8.91 -6.76 -14.79
N ASP A 148 8.36 -7.00 -15.97
CA ASP A 148 8.42 -6.08 -17.10
C ASP A 148 7.38 -4.97 -16.94
N ILE A 149 7.79 -3.74 -17.23
CA ILE A 149 6.91 -2.58 -17.22
C ILE A 149 6.89 -2.04 -18.64
N SER A 150 5.72 -2.06 -19.28
CA SER A 150 5.54 -1.54 -20.63
C SER A 150 4.37 -0.58 -20.72
N ILE A 151 4.58 0.49 -21.50
CA ILE A 151 3.58 1.51 -21.79
C ILE A 151 3.49 1.63 -23.31
N THR A 152 2.28 1.50 -23.82
CA THR A 152 1.98 1.47 -25.25
C THR A 152 0.89 2.47 -25.60
N TYR A 153 0.94 3.01 -26.81
CA TYR A 153 -0.05 3.91 -27.37
C TYR A 153 -0.28 3.54 -28.84
N HIS A 154 -1.51 3.24 -29.23
CA HIS A 154 -1.84 2.76 -30.58
C HIS A 154 -0.95 1.60 -31.06
N SER A 155 -0.69 0.64 -30.16
CA SER A 155 0.22 -0.51 -30.37
C SER A 155 1.70 -0.18 -30.56
N ASN A 156 2.10 1.09 -30.48
CA ASN A 156 3.50 1.49 -30.45
C ASN A 156 4.03 1.45 -29.01
N LEU A 157 5.21 0.86 -28.82
CA LEU A 157 5.89 0.86 -27.53
C LEU A 157 6.46 2.25 -27.27
N ILE A 158 5.95 2.92 -26.24
CA ILE A 158 6.36 4.27 -25.84
C ILE A 158 7.47 4.20 -24.80
N PHE A 159 7.33 3.30 -23.83
CA PHE A 159 8.30 3.10 -22.76
C PHE A 159 8.34 1.64 -22.35
N SER A 160 9.55 1.15 -22.05
CA SER A 160 9.77 -0.17 -21.48
C SER A 160 10.94 -0.14 -20.52
N SER A 161 10.79 -0.79 -19.37
CA SER A 161 11.87 -1.04 -18.41
C SER A 161 11.48 -2.26 -17.56
N THR A 162 12.23 -2.51 -16.50
CA THR A 162 11.93 -3.55 -15.53
C THR A 162 11.66 -2.93 -14.16
N ARG A 163 10.83 -3.61 -13.36
CA ARG A 163 10.54 -3.24 -11.98
C ARG A 163 11.82 -3.05 -11.14
N PRO A 164 12.83 -3.95 -11.14
CA PRO A 164 14.09 -3.69 -10.44
C PRO A 164 14.79 -2.40 -10.88
N GLU A 165 14.89 -2.16 -12.18
CA GLU A 165 15.61 -0.99 -12.70
C GLU A 165 14.96 0.31 -12.24
N LEU A 166 13.63 0.41 -12.31
CA LEU A 166 12.90 1.59 -11.87
C LEU A 166 12.90 1.73 -10.35
N GLN A 167 12.73 0.62 -9.62
CA GLN A 167 12.75 0.64 -8.16
C GLN A 167 14.12 1.04 -7.61
N SER A 168 15.22 0.61 -8.25
CA SER A 168 16.58 1.05 -7.88
C SER A 168 16.75 2.56 -8.04
N LYS A 169 16.29 3.13 -9.16
CA LYS A 169 16.31 4.59 -9.38
C LYS A 169 15.48 5.33 -8.32
N TRP A 170 14.29 4.82 -8.01
CA TRP A 170 13.41 5.40 -7.00
C TRP A 170 14.02 5.33 -5.58
N ALA A 171 14.66 4.20 -5.23
CA ALA A 171 15.25 3.99 -3.91
C ALA A 171 16.61 4.68 -3.72
N GLU A 172 17.27 5.15 -4.78
CA GLU A 172 18.63 5.68 -4.74
C GLU A 172 18.78 6.81 -3.71
N THR A 173 17.82 7.74 -3.62
CA THR A 173 17.89 8.83 -2.64
C THR A 173 17.92 8.30 -1.21
N SER A 174 17.04 7.35 -0.86
CA SER A 174 17.02 6.74 0.48
C SER A 174 18.33 6.00 0.75
N TYR A 175 18.80 5.21 -0.20
CA TYR A 175 20.08 4.49 -0.11
C TYR A 175 21.26 5.44 0.14
N LYS A 176 21.38 6.54 -0.62
CA LYS A 176 22.44 7.53 -0.42
C LYS A 176 22.35 8.21 0.95
N MET A 177 21.15 8.50 1.43
CA MET A 177 20.94 9.06 2.77
C MET A 177 21.35 8.07 3.87
N GLN A 178 21.00 6.78 3.72
CA GLN A 178 21.40 5.73 4.64
C GLN A 178 22.93 5.54 4.66
N LEU A 179 23.61 5.56 3.51
CA LEU A 179 25.08 5.50 3.45
C LEU A 179 25.77 6.62 4.25
N LEU A 180 25.15 7.80 4.33
CA LEU A 180 25.68 8.95 5.06
C LEU A 180 25.34 8.90 6.56
N ARG A 181 24.22 8.29 6.92
CA ARG A 181 23.64 8.33 8.28
C ARG A 181 23.95 7.07 9.09
N ASP A 182 23.89 5.91 8.45
CA ASP A 182 23.82 4.58 9.08
C ASP A 182 25.10 3.76 8.81
N TYR A 183 25.08 2.47 9.15
CA TYR A 183 26.17 1.57 8.79
C TYR A 183 26.14 1.26 7.28
N PRO A 184 27.19 1.59 6.51
CA PRO A 184 27.14 1.48 5.05
C PRO A 184 26.86 0.07 4.53
N GLY A 185 27.39 -0.97 5.19
CA GLY A 185 27.15 -2.35 4.76
C GLY A 185 25.68 -2.77 4.83
N ALA A 186 24.94 -2.29 5.83
CA ALA A 186 23.51 -2.58 5.95
C ALA A 186 22.69 -1.85 4.86
N ALA A 187 23.08 -0.61 4.53
CA ALA A 187 22.45 0.15 3.44
C ALA A 187 22.70 -0.52 2.07
N GLU A 188 23.90 -1.04 1.85
CA GLU A 188 24.23 -1.81 0.64
C GLU A 188 23.44 -3.12 0.56
N GLU A 189 23.35 -3.87 1.66
CA GLU A 189 22.54 -5.08 1.75
C GLU A 189 21.07 -4.80 1.44
N GLU A 190 20.45 -3.80 2.08
CA GLU A 190 19.06 -3.40 1.84
C GLU A 190 18.82 -3.04 0.37
N TYR A 191 19.65 -2.16 -0.20
CA TYR A 191 19.49 -1.71 -1.58
C TYR A 191 19.66 -2.85 -2.60
N SER A 192 20.56 -3.81 -2.33
CA SER A 192 20.82 -4.95 -3.23
C SER A 192 19.61 -5.89 -3.39
N THR A 193 18.72 -5.97 -2.39
CA THR A 193 17.51 -6.82 -2.42
C THR A 193 16.54 -6.45 -3.55
N ILE A 194 16.59 -5.21 -4.03
CA ILE A 194 15.72 -4.73 -5.12
C ILE A 194 15.95 -5.56 -6.39
N SER A 195 17.21 -5.87 -6.70
CA SER A 195 17.60 -6.57 -7.93
C SER A 195 17.76 -8.08 -7.75
N ASP A 196 17.53 -8.59 -6.54
CA ASP A 196 17.58 -10.03 -6.28
C ASP A 196 16.30 -10.73 -6.77
N GLU A 197 16.46 -11.65 -7.74
CA GLU A 197 15.36 -12.47 -8.27
C GLU A 197 14.93 -13.58 -7.29
N ALA A 198 15.80 -13.97 -6.35
CA ALA A 198 15.48 -14.95 -5.31
C ALA A 198 14.64 -14.32 -4.18
N GLU A 199 14.66 -12.99 -4.06
CA GLU A 199 13.86 -12.27 -3.07
C GLU A 199 12.37 -12.30 -3.44
N THR A 200 11.60 -12.95 -2.56
CA THR A 200 10.21 -13.30 -2.81
C THR A 200 9.23 -12.73 -1.80
N GLY A 201 9.71 -11.81 -0.96
CA GLY A 201 8.99 -11.19 0.12
C GLY A 201 8.86 -12.10 1.34
N LEU A 202 8.13 -11.59 2.34
CA LEU A 202 7.82 -12.32 3.56
C LEU A 202 6.93 -13.54 3.26
N ARG A 203 7.35 -14.71 3.75
CA ARG A 203 6.64 -15.98 3.61
C ARG A 203 6.54 -16.68 4.97
N TYR A 204 5.40 -17.31 5.20
CA TYR A 204 5.15 -18.10 6.41
C TYR A 204 5.07 -19.58 6.03
N ASP A 205 5.87 -20.42 6.69
CA ASP A 205 5.77 -21.89 6.64
C ASP A 205 5.26 -22.39 8.00
N LEU A 206 3.96 -22.63 8.08
CA LEU A 206 3.31 -23.00 9.33
C LEU A 206 3.47 -24.50 9.58
N THR A 207 4.21 -24.85 10.63
CA THR A 207 4.36 -26.21 11.13
C THR A 207 3.21 -26.64 12.07
N PHE A 208 2.23 -25.77 12.26
CA PHE A 208 1.07 -25.95 13.12
C PHE A 208 -0.19 -25.34 12.45
N PRO A 209 -1.41 -25.73 12.87
CA PRO A 209 -2.64 -25.14 12.33
C PRO A 209 -2.71 -23.63 12.58
N GLU A 210 -3.30 -22.90 11.64
CA GLU A 210 -3.50 -21.45 11.78
C GLU A 210 -4.25 -21.12 13.09
N PRO A 211 -3.70 -20.25 13.95
CA PRO A 211 -4.29 -19.98 15.26
C PRO A 211 -5.60 -19.20 15.12
N GLN A 212 -6.59 -19.55 15.94
CA GLN A 212 -7.88 -18.85 16.03
C GLN A 212 -7.98 -18.20 17.41
N PRO A 213 -7.57 -16.92 17.57
CA PRO A 213 -7.59 -16.27 18.87
C PRO A 213 -9.03 -16.14 19.40
N SER A 214 -9.22 -16.42 20.70
CA SER A 214 -10.51 -16.22 21.36
C SER A 214 -10.60 -14.82 21.96
N LEU A 215 -11.69 -14.11 21.71
CA LEU A 215 -11.99 -12.81 22.32
C LEU A 215 -12.79 -12.91 23.62
N THR A 216 -12.93 -14.12 24.19
CA THR A 216 -13.65 -14.32 25.45
C THR A 216 -12.93 -13.64 26.61
N PRO A 217 -13.66 -12.97 27.53
CA PRO A 217 -13.08 -12.33 28.70
C PRO A 217 -12.18 -13.29 29.48
N ALA A 218 -10.97 -12.84 29.81
CA ALA A 218 -10.01 -13.67 30.51
C ALA A 218 -10.46 -13.95 31.95
N SER A 219 -10.61 -15.22 32.29
CA SER A 219 -10.85 -15.71 33.65
C SER A 219 -9.78 -16.70 34.12
N GLY A 220 -8.69 -16.84 33.35
CA GLY A 220 -7.60 -17.76 33.63
C GLY A 220 -6.58 -17.20 34.63
N PRO A 221 -5.45 -17.90 34.82
CA PRO A 221 -4.46 -17.57 35.82
C PRO A 221 -3.92 -16.13 35.66
N LYS A 222 -3.52 -15.51 36.77
CA LYS A 222 -2.93 -14.18 36.76
C LYS A 222 -1.51 -14.23 36.19
N VAL A 223 -1.19 -13.29 35.31
CA VAL A 223 0.17 -13.03 34.82
C VAL A 223 0.55 -11.58 35.15
N ALA A 224 1.76 -11.39 35.68
CA ALA A 224 2.30 -10.07 35.92
C ALA A 224 2.90 -9.51 34.62
N ILE A 225 2.29 -8.45 34.09
CA ILE A 225 2.82 -7.70 32.96
C ILE A 225 3.72 -6.62 33.55
N LEU A 226 5.01 -6.95 33.61
CA LEU A 226 6.00 -6.17 34.33
C LEU A 226 6.49 -5.01 33.46
N ARG A 227 6.51 -3.81 34.05
CA ARG A 227 7.06 -2.61 33.43
C ARG A 227 7.84 -1.73 34.41
N GLU A 228 8.73 -0.93 33.84
CA GLU A 228 9.51 0.11 34.51
C GLU A 228 9.29 1.44 33.78
N GLN A 229 9.75 2.55 34.36
CA GLN A 229 9.87 3.82 33.69
C GLN A 229 10.60 3.68 32.35
N GLY A 230 9.95 4.12 31.27
CA GLY A 230 10.47 4.07 29.91
C GLY A 230 9.93 2.91 29.08
N VAL A 231 9.29 1.91 29.69
CA VAL A 231 8.60 0.83 28.98
C VAL A 231 7.32 1.35 28.30
N ASN A 232 7.09 0.93 27.05
CA ASN A 232 5.92 1.33 26.27
C ASN A 232 5.13 0.13 25.68
N GLY A 233 5.67 -1.09 25.73
CA GLY A 233 5.05 -2.27 25.11
C GLY A 233 4.18 -3.14 26.01
N GLN A 234 3.80 -2.62 27.19
CA GLN A 234 3.03 -3.38 28.18
C GLN A 234 1.58 -3.66 27.75
N ILE A 235 0.99 -2.82 26.89
CA ILE A 235 -0.44 -2.90 26.58
C ILE A 235 -0.69 -4.07 25.61
N GLU A 236 0.09 -4.18 24.55
CA GLU A 236 0.05 -5.28 23.59
C GLU A 236 0.49 -6.61 24.23
N MET A 237 1.46 -6.57 25.14
CA MET A 237 1.85 -7.75 25.92
C MET A 237 0.69 -8.23 26.79
N ALA A 238 0.04 -7.33 27.53
CA ALA A 238 -1.14 -7.66 28.32
C ALA A 238 -2.27 -8.22 27.46
N TRP A 239 -2.50 -7.64 26.28
CA TRP A 239 -3.52 -8.10 25.34
C TRP A 239 -3.24 -9.51 24.82
N ALA A 240 -1.99 -9.82 24.45
CA ALA A 240 -1.61 -11.15 23.95
C ALA A 240 -1.87 -12.24 24.99
N PHE A 241 -1.52 -11.98 26.26
CA PHE A 241 -1.83 -12.90 27.36
C PHE A 241 -3.33 -13.02 27.63
N ALA A 242 -4.08 -11.93 27.55
CA ALA A 242 -5.53 -11.95 27.71
C ALA A 242 -6.23 -12.76 26.60
N ALA A 243 -5.78 -12.63 25.35
CA ALA A 243 -6.26 -13.42 24.21
C ALA A 243 -5.92 -14.92 24.36
N ALA A 244 -4.84 -15.25 25.08
CA ALA A 244 -4.50 -16.61 25.50
C ALA A 244 -5.26 -17.08 26.76
N GLY A 245 -6.13 -16.24 27.34
CA GLY A 245 -7.01 -16.56 28.47
C GLY A 245 -6.48 -16.16 29.85
N PHE A 246 -5.34 -15.48 29.96
CA PHE A 246 -4.77 -15.06 31.25
C PHE A 246 -5.40 -13.78 31.78
N THR A 247 -5.51 -13.67 33.11
CA THR A 247 -5.82 -12.39 33.75
C THR A 247 -4.53 -11.55 33.81
N SER A 248 -4.31 -10.71 32.81
CA SER A 248 -3.16 -9.80 32.72
C SER A 248 -3.26 -8.67 33.74
N ILE A 249 -2.25 -8.51 34.59
CA ILE A 249 -2.19 -7.47 35.61
C ILE A 249 -0.98 -6.57 35.33
N ASP A 250 -1.22 -5.26 35.22
CA ASP A 250 -0.12 -4.28 35.17
C ASP A 250 0.64 -4.29 36.51
N VAL A 251 1.94 -4.49 36.44
CA VAL A 251 2.83 -4.46 37.62
C VAL A 251 3.98 -3.52 37.30
N HIS A 252 3.99 -2.35 37.92
CA HIS A 252 5.13 -1.46 37.84
C HIS A 252 6.21 -1.87 38.86
N MET A 253 7.48 -1.61 38.56
CA MET A 253 8.58 -1.89 39.50
C MET A 253 8.38 -1.22 40.87
N SER A 254 7.73 -0.05 40.90
CA SER A 254 7.35 0.61 42.17
C SER A 254 6.36 -0.19 43.00
N ASP A 255 5.47 -0.96 42.39
CA ASP A 255 4.47 -1.77 43.09
C ASP A 255 5.15 -2.93 43.83
N ILE A 256 6.22 -3.47 43.24
CA ILE A 256 7.05 -4.52 43.83
C ILE A 256 7.92 -3.93 44.96
N ILE A 257 8.66 -2.86 44.66
CA ILE A 257 9.58 -2.21 45.63
C ILE A 257 8.79 -1.67 46.83
N GLY A 258 7.61 -1.10 46.59
CA GLY A 258 6.70 -0.59 47.62
C GLY A 258 5.94 -1.69 48.37
N GLY A 259 6.05 -2.96 47.98
CA GLY A 259 5.37 -4.09 48.60
C GLY A 259 3.86 -4.16 48.33
N ALA A 260 3.34 -3.40 47.38
CA ALA A 260 1.93 -3.43 46.97
C ALA A 260 1.58 -4.71 46.20
N VAL A 261 2.57 -5.32 45.54
CA VAL A 261 2.43 -6.54 44.75
C VAL A 261 3.50 -7.55 45.14
N ASP A 262 3.08 -8.78 45.44
CA ASP A 262 3.97 -9.94 45.59
C ASP A 262 3.88 -10.83 44.34
N LEU A 263 5.03 -11.12 43.73
CA LEU A 263 5.13 -11.96 42.54
C LEU A 263 4.67 -13.40 42.78
N SER A 264 4.63 -13.86 44.04
CA SER A 264 4.09 -15.17 44.40
C SER A 264 2.60 -15.35 44.06
N ALA A 265 1.86 -14.25 43.88
CA ALA A 265 0.44 -14.25 43.52
C ALA A 265 0.17 -14.56 42.04
N PHE A 266 1.20 -14.68 41.21
CA PHE A 266 1.09 -14.85 39.75
C PHE A 266 1.58 -16.22 39.31
N ARG A 267 0.99 -16.74 38.23
CA ARG A 267 1.42 -18.00 37.62
C ARG A 267 2.64 -17.82 36.72
N GLY A 268 2.88 -16.59 36.26
CA GLY A 268 4.01 -16.20 35.44
C GLY A 268 4.14 -14.69 35.36
N LEU A 269 5.21 -14.24 34.72
CA LEU A 269 5.47 -12.83 34.46
C LEU A 269 5.98 -12.65 33.02
N ALA A 270 5.74 -11.46 32.47
CA ALA A 270 6.29 -11.02 31.19
C ALA A 270 6.93 -9.64 31.38
N ALA A 271 8.24 -9.54 31.12
CA ALA A 271 8.94 -8.27 31.14
C ALA A 271 8.75 -7.56 29.80
N CYS A 272 8.11 -6.39 29.84
CA CYS A 272 7.79 -5.64 28.64
C CYS A 272 8.97 -4.77 28.19
N VAL A 273 9.04 -4.50 26.88
CA VAL A 273 10.13 -3.74 26.25
C VAL A 273 9.66 -2.36 25.80
N ILE A 274 10.63 -1.57 25.32
CA ILE A 274 10.46 -0.25 24.69
C ILE A 274 10.28 -0.43 23.18
#